data_AF-A0A533SDL2-F1
#
_entry.id   AF-A0A533SDL2-F1
#
_cell.length_a   1.000
_cell.length_b   1.000
_cell.length_c   1.000
_cell.angle_alpha   90.00
_cell.angle_beta   90.00
_cell.angle_gamma   90.00
#
_symmetry.space_group_name_H-M   'P 1'
#
loop_
_entity.id
_entity.type
_entity.pdbx_description
1 polymer ?
#
loop_
_entity_poly.entity_id
_entity_poly.type
_entity_poly.pdbx_seq_one_letter_code
_entity_poly.pdbx_strand_id
1 'polypeptide(L)'
;SINTCIIVVEKNVNGETILVGALADSVQEVLEIEPDQIEAAPRMGVGARSDFIMGMGKRGEEFLMILDLDKVFCFGDTSGNHCDPAR
;
A
#
# COMPACT_ATOMS: atom_id res chain seq x y z
N SER A 1 -1.55 24.44 -6.85
CA SER A 1 -1.21 24.22 -5.42
C SER A 1 -1.04 22.71 -5.25
N ILE A 2 0.10 22.24 -4.75
CA ILE A 2 0.26 20.81 -4.42
C ILE A 2 -0.33 20.65 -3.01
N ASN A 3 -1.43 19.91 -2.89
CA ASN A 3 -2.12 19.70 -1.62
C ASN A 3 -1.54 18.47 -0.92
N THR A 4 -0.29 18.55 -0.48
CA THR A 4 0.33 17.41 0.20
C THR A 4 -0.41 17.10 1.50
N CYS A 5 -0.84 15.86 1.65
CA CYS A 5 -1.36 15.29 2.88
C CYS A 5 -0.41 14.19 3.36
N ILE A 6 -0.41 13.94 4.67
CA ILE A 6 0.38 12.89 5.29
C ILE A 6 -0.58 11.82 5.77
N ILE A 7 -0.45 10.61 5.22
CA ILE A 7 -1.14 9.42 5.70
C ILE A 7 -0.30 8.88 6.87
N VAL A 8 -0.88 8.76 8.05
CA VAL A 8 -0.22 8.21 9.23
C VAL A 8 -0.71 6.80 9.46
N VAL A 9 0.22 5.85 9.56
CA VAL A 9 -0.06 4.42 9.72
C VAL A 9 0.70 3.88 10.92
N GLU A 10 0.06 3.08 11.74
CA GLU A 10 0.71 2.35 12.83
C GLU A 10 1.25 1.04 12.31
N LYS A 11 2.51 0.73 12.64
CA LYS A 11 3.13 -0.57 12.34
C LYS A 11 3.70 -1.16 13.62
N ASN A 12 3.51 -2.47 13.80
CA ASN A 12 4.14 -3.20 14.89
C ASN A 12 5.47 -3.79 14.40
N VAL A 13 6.58 -3.34 14.98
CA VAL A 13 7.93 -3.80 14.64
C VAL A 13 8.63 -4.23 15.93
N ASN A 14 9.03 -5.49 16.01
CA ASN A 14 9.70 -6.07 17.20
C ASN A 14 8.95 -5.87 18.52
N GLY A 15 7.62 -5.84 18.48
CA GLY A 15 6.78 -5.60 19.66
C GLY A 15 6.65 -4.12 20.06
N GLU A 16 7.20 -3.21 19.27
CA GLU A 16 7.03 -1.76 19.43
C GLU A 16 6.09 -1.23 18.34
N THR A 17 5.15 -0.36 18.73
CA THR A 17 4.29 0.35 17.77
C THR A 17 5.00 1.61 17.30
N ILE A 18 5.29 1.68 16.01
CA ILE A 18 5.89 2.85 15.36
C ILE A 18 4.88 3.54 14.45
N LEU A 19 5.02 4.86 14.31
CA LEU A 19 4.22 5.65 13.37
C LEU A 19 5.00 5.87 12.07
N VAL A 20 4.37 5.54 10.95
CA VAL A 20 4.89 5.76 9.61
C VAL A 20 4.07 6.83 8.93
N GLY A 21 4.73 7.85 8.40
CA GLY A 21 4.11 8.91 7.59
C GLY A 21 4.38 8.68 6.11
N ALA A 22 3.33 8.65 5.28
CA ALA A 22 3.44 8.61 3.83
C ALA A 22 2.91 9.90 3.21
N LEU A 23 3.68 10.50 2.30
CA LEU A 23 3.25 11.69 1.55
C LEU A 23 2.30 11.28 0.43
N ALA A 24 1.18 11.99 0.30
CA ALA A 24 0.22 11.82 -0.78
C ALA A 24 -0.23 13.17 -1.33
N ASP A 25 -0.58 13.21 -2.61
CA ASP A 25 -0.99 14.44 -3.30
C ASP A 25 -2.41 14.92 -2.91
N SER A 26 -3.26 14.00 -2.44
CA SER A 26 -4.58 14.29 -1.85
C SER A 26 -5.23 13.01 -1.30
N VAL A 27 -6.17 13.17 -0.37
CA VAL A 27 -7.13 12.12 0.03
C VAL A 27 -8.50 12.54 -0.47
N GLN A 28 -9.21 11.64 -1.14
CA GLN A 28 -10.49 11.95 -1.80
C GLN A 28 -11.68 11.51 -0.95
N GLU A 29 -11.85 10.20 -0.77
CA GLU A 29 -13.00 9.60 -0.08
C GLU A 29 -12.63 8.27 0.57
N VAL A 30 -13.47 7.80 1.51
CA VAL A 30 -13.39 6.45 2.08
C VAL A 30 -14.39 5.58 1.34
N LEU A 31 -13.92 4.46 0.82
CA LEU A 31 -14.71 3.55 -0.01
C LEU A 31 -14.85 2.19 0.65
N GLU A 32 -16.06 1.65 0.55
CA GLU A 32 -16.33 0.24 0.79
C GLU A 32 -16.21 -0.49 -0.56
N ILE A 33 -15.40 -1.54 -0.60
CA ILE A 33 -15.13 -2.35 -1.80
C ILE A 33 -15.45 -3.79 -1.42
N GLU A 34 -16.39 -4.38 -2.14
CA GLU A 34 -16.74 -5.79 -1.95
C GLU A 34 -15.65 -6.70 -2.54
N PRO A 35 -15.39 -7.88 -1.95
CA PRO A 35 -14.33 -8.77 -2.43
C PRO A 35 -14.46 -9.20 -3.90
N ASP A 36 -15.69 -9.26 -4.43
CA ASP A 36 -15.97 -9.60 -5.83
C ASP A 36 -15.66 -8.46 -6.82
N GLN A 37 -15.46 -7.24 -6.32
CA GLN A 37 -15.00 -6.08 -7.07
C GLN A 37 -13.47 -5.98 -7.12
N ILE A 38 -12.76 -6.92 -6.49
CA ILE A 38 -11.30 -6.98 -6.48
C ILE A 38 -10.82 -7.98 -7.52
N GLU A 39 -10.16 -7.48 -8.55
CA GLU A 39 -9.47 -8.27 -9.57
C GLU A 39 -7.98 -8.45 -9.19
N ALA A 40 -7.34 -9.47 -9.75
CA ALA A 40 -5.92 -9.70 -9.53
C ALA A 40 -5.06 -8.52 -10.01
N ALA A 41 -3.95 -8.26 -9.32
CA ALA A 41 -2.98 -7.24 -9.74
C ALA A 41 -2.55 -7.48 -11.21
N PRO A 42 -2.43 -6.41 -12.03
CA PRO A 42 -2.00 -6.55 -13.41
C PRO A 42 -0.58 -7.11 -13.44
N ARG A 43 -0.28 -7.90 -14.47
CA ARG A 43 1.10 -8.32 -14.73
C ARG A 43 1.91 -7.11 -15.15
N MET A 44 2.64 -6.53 -14.22
CA MET A 44 3.54 -5.43 -14.51
C MET A 44 4.84 -5.99 -15.11
N GLY A 45 5.47 -5.25 -16.04
CA GLY A 45 6.69 -5.69 -16.72
C GLY A 45 7.89 -5.83 -15.80
N VAL A 46 8.99 -6.39 -16.32
CA VAL A 46 10.26 -6.57 -15.60
C VAL A 46 10.72 -5.23 -15.01
N GLY A 47 10.84 -5.16 -13.69
CA GLY A 47 11.30 -3.96 -12.96
C GLY A 47 10.21 -3.17 -12.23
N ALA A 48 8.93 -3.45 -12.52
CA ALA A 48 7.84 -2.92 -11.71
C ALA A 48 7.67 -3.79 -10.46
N ARG A 49 7.88 -3.21 -9.28
CA ARG A 49 7.55 -3.84 -8.01
C ARG A 49 6.02 -3.90 -7.89
N SER A 50 5.44 -5.04 -8.21
CA SER A 50 4.01 -5.32 -8.05
C SER A 50 3.71 -6.14 -6.79
N ASP A 51 4.75 -6.50 -6.04
CA ASP A 51 4.70 -7.31 -4.83
C ASP A 51 3.88 -6.67 -3.71
N PHE A 52 3.87 -5.33 -3.63
CA PHE A 52 3.04 -4.58 -2.69
C PHE A 52 1.60 -4.34 -3.17
N ILE A 53 1.22 -4.77 -4.38
CA ILE A 53 -0.15 -4.61 -4.87
C ILE A 53 -0.94 -5.83 -4.42
N MET A 54 -1.92 -5.61 -3.54
CA MET A 54 -2.84 -6.66 -3.09
C MET A 54 -3.82 -7.05 -4.20
N GLY A 55 -4.30 -6.07 -4.96
CA GLY A 55 -5.23 -6.27 -6.07
C GLY A 55 -5.68 -4.95 -6.71
N MET A 56 -6.60 -5.05 -7.66
CA MET A 56 -7.23 -3.91 -8.31
C MET A 56 -8.72 -3.91 -8.00
N GLY A 57 -9.20 -2.89 -7.27
CA GLY A 57 -10.63 -2.62 -7.15
C GLY A 57 -11.19 -2.03 -8.45
N LYS A 58 -12.40 -2.42 -8.81
CA LYS A 58 -13.10 -1.92 -10.00
C LYS A 58 -14.46 -1.36 -9.63
N ARG A 59 -14.69 -0.08 -9.93
CA ARG A 59 -15.98 0.60 -9.73
C ARG A 59 -16.38 1.31 -11.01
N GLY A 60 -17.31 0.72 -11.76
CA GLY A 60 -17.69 1.24 -13.08
C GLY A 60 -16.48 1.23 -14.03
N GLU A 61 -16.03 2.42 -14.43
CA GLU A 61 -14.87 2.62 -15.30
C GLU A 61 -13.58 2.97 -14.53
N GLU A 62 -13.66 3.14 -13.20
CA GLU A 62 -12.52 3.49 -12.35
C GLU A 62 -11.79 2.24 -11.86
N PHE A 63 -10.46 2.28 -11.94
CA PHE A 63 -9.57 1.26 -11.37
C PHE A 63 -8.85 1.83 -10.15
N LEU A 64 -8.99 1.14 -9.03
CA LEU A 64 -8.39 1.49 -7.75
C LEU A 64 -7.28 0.49 -7.44
N MET A 65 -6.06 0.94 -7.24
CA MET A 65 -4.98 0.06 -6.80
C MET A 65 -5.06 -0.14 -5.29
N ILE A 66 -5.17 -1.39 -4.85
CA ILE A 66 -5.20 -1.73 -3.43
C ILE A 66 -3.80 -2.16 -3.02
N LEU A 67 -3.22 -1.44 -2.07
CA LEU A 67 -1.84 -1.63 -1.62
C LEU A 67 -1.80 -2.45 -0.33
N ASP A 68 -0.83 -3.35 -0.26
CA ASP A 68 -0.40 -4.03 0.95
C ASP A 68 0.62 -3.13 1.67
N LEU A 69 0.15 -2.39 2.68
CA LEU A 69 0.98 -1.41 3.40
C LEU A 69 2.16 -2.05 4.13
N ASP A 70 2.04 -3.30 4.57
CA ASP A 70 3.15 -3.99 5.22
C ASP A 70 4.32 -4.16 4.25
N LYS A 71 4.02 -4.57 3.02
CA LYS A 71 5.01 -4.69 1.94
C LYS A 71 5.50 -3.33 1.42
N VAL A 72 4.62 -2.33 1.31
CA VAL A 72 5.02 -0.96 0.92
C VAL A 72 6.09 -0.42 1.87
N PHE A 73 5.87 -0.57 3.19
CA PHE A 73 6.77 -0.05 4.22
C PHE A 73 7.91 -1.01 4.61
N CYS A 74 8.12 -2.09 3.86
CA CYS A 74 9.31 -2.91 4.01
C CYS A 74 10.54 -2.34 3.28
N PHE A 75 10.33 -1.39 2.36
CA PHE A 75 11.39 -0.71 1.63
C PHE A 75 11.97 0.46 2.47
N GLY A 76 12.73 0.16 3.52
CA GLY A 76 13.32 1.22 4.33
C GLY A 76 14.17 0.80 5.52
N ASP A 77 14.05 -0.45 5.99
CA ASP A 77 14.84 -0.93 7.13
C ASP A 77 16.28 -1.23 6.69
N THR A 78 17.10 -0.17 6.66
CA THR A 78 18.58 -0.27 6.60
C THR A 78 19.20 -0.76 7.91
N SER A 79 18.37 -1.05 8.91
CA SER A 79 18.77 -1.56 10.23
C SER A 79 18.43 -3.04 10.40
N GLY A 80 18.99 -3.92 9.55
CA GLY A 80 19.24 -5.33 9.85
C GLY A 80 18.12 -6.21 10.43
N ASN A 81 16.85 -5.81 10.40
CA ASN A 81 15.75 -6.53 11.01
C ASN A 81 14.71 -6.88 9.95
N HIS A 82 14.39 -8.16 9.96
CA HIS A 82 13.78 -8.95 8.90
C HIS A 82 12.36 -8.48 8.53
N CYS A 83 12.20 -7.86 7.37
CA CYS A 83 10.95 -7.96 6.62
C CYS A 83 11.00 -9.21 5.73
N ASP A 84 10.16 -10.20 6.04
CA ASP A 84 9.86 -11.28 5.11
C ASP A 84 8.65 -10.87 4.27
N PRO A 85 8.81 -10.54 2.97
CA PRO A 85 7.68 -10.19 2.10
C PRO A 85 6.76 -11.39 1.80
N ALA A 86 7.12 -12.61 2.25
CA ALA A 86 6.34 -13.83 2.05
C ALA A 86 5.54 -14.28 3.29
N ARG A 87 5.55 -13.52 4.39
CA ARG A 87 4.69 -13.76 5.56
C ARG A 87 3.32 -13.12 5.43
#